data_AF-A0A7W8NVZ1-F1
#
_entry.id   AF-A0A7W8NVZ1-F1
#
_cell.length_a   1.000
_cell.length_b   1.000
_cell.length_c   1.000
_cell.angle_alpha   90.00
_cell.angle_beta   90.00
_cell.angle_gamma   90.00
#
_symmetry.space_group_name_H-M   'P 1'
#
loop_
_entity.id
_entity.type
_entity.pdbx_description
1 polymer ?
#
loop_
_entity_poly.entity_id
_entity_poly.type
_entity_poly.pdbx_seq_one_letter_code
_entity_poly.pdbx_strand_id
1 'polypeptide(L)'
;MRDYPGVDIVVSSTWREAYSIEELRSVFSEDFRSRLVDVTPIVASAGKPHVREIEILSWLRETGREYEAWLALDDSPWLFSPNCQNLILVDTNVGFSVRTEQALRKLLDPYWQS
;
A
#
# COMPACT_ATOMS: atom_id res chain seq x y z
N MET A 1 6.49 -10.53 7.80
CA MET A 1 6.69 -9.06 7.65
C MET A 1 7.40 -8.38 8.82
N ARG A 2 7.55 -9.02 9.99
CA ARG A 2 8.32 -8.46 11.13
C ARG A 2 9.82 -8.34 10.85
N ASP A 3 10.32 -9.17 9.95
CA ASP A 3 11.73 -9.20 9.52
C ASP A 3 12.14 -7.99 8.65
N TYR A 4 11.19 -7.12 8.28
CA TYR A 4 11.43 -5.88 7.51
C TYR A 4 10.89 -4.67 8.30
N PRO A 5 11.49 -4.31 9.45
CA PRO A 5 11.02 -3.20 10.28
C PRO A 5 11.11 -1.83 9.60
N GLY A 6 11.99 -1.67 8.61
CA GLY A 6 12.17 -0.42 7.87
C GLY A 6 11.17 -0.18 6.72
N VAL A 7 10.16 -1.03 6.56
CA VAL A 7 9.13 -0.83 5.53
C VAL A 7 7.96 -0.05 6.13
N ASP A 8 7.80 1.17 5.62
CA ASP A 8 6.65 2.04 5.89
C ASP A 8 5.38 1.52 5.22
N ILE A 9 4.24 1.86 5.82
CA ILE A 9 2.90 1.49 5.38
C ILE A 9 2.10 2.78 5.17
N VAL A 10 1.43 2.86 4.03
CA VAL A 10 0.49 3.93 3.69
C VAL A 10 -0.84 3.30 3.32
N VAL A 11 -1.96 3.80 3.86
CA VAL A 11 -3.28 3.21 3.58
C VAL A 11 -3.86 3.73 2.26
N SER A 12 -3.96 2.80 1.32
CA SER A 12 -4.62 2.88 0.02
C SER A 12 -6.17 2.94 0.03
N SER A 13 -6.79 2.51 1.13
CA SER A 13 -8.15 1.95 1.08
C SER A 13 -9.28 3.00 1.17
N THR A 14 -10.50 2.60 0.85
CA THR A 14 -11.71 3.42 1.07
C THR A 14 -11.97 3.73 2.54
N TRP A 15 -11.36 2.99 3.47
CA TRP A 15 -11.49 3.29 4.90
C TRP A 15 -10.91 4.65 5.26
N ARG A 16 -9.89 5.13 4.54
CA ARG A 16 -9.32 6.47 4.78
C ARG A 16 -10.31 7.61 4.48
N GLU A 17 -11.40 7.31 3.78
CA GLU A 17 -12.48 8.28 3.52
C GLU A 17 -13.41 8.45 4.74
N ALA A 18 -13.45 7.45 5.63
CA ALA A 18 -14.35 7.41 6.77
C ALA A 18 -13.64 7.47 8.13
N TYR A 19 -12.35 7.14 8.19
CA TYR A 19 -11.58 7.02 9.41
C TYR A 19 -10.30 7.87 9.36
N SER A 20 -9.98 8.51 10.48
CA SER A 20 -8.70 9.17 10.70
C SER A 20 -7.53 8.16 10.69
N ILE A 21 -6.31 8.66 10.49
CA ILE A 21 -5.12 7.80 10.54
C ILE A 21 -4.93 7.17 11.92
N GLU A 22 -5.31 7.84 13.01
CA GLU A 22 -5.28 7.30 14.37
C GLU A 22 -6.23 6.10 14.52
N GLU A 23 -7.44 6.21 13.98
CA GLU A 23 -8.41 5.11 13.97
C GLU A 23 -7.92 3.95 13.10
N LEU A 24 -7.33 4.23 11.94
CA LEU A 24 -6.72 3.20 11.10
C LEU A 24 -5.53 2.53 11.80
N ARG A 25 -4.69 3.26 12.51
CA ARG A 25 -3.60 2.67 13.32
C ARG A 25 -4.13 1.71 14.38
N SER A 26 -5.31 1.97 14.93
CA SER A 26 -5.88 1.14 16.00
C SER A 26 -6.14 -0.31 15.55
N VAL A 27 -6.43 -0.53 14.26
CA VAL A 27 -6.69 -1.87 13.71
C VAL A 27 -5.43 -2.68 13.43
N PHE A 28 -4.25 -2.05 13.40
CA PHE A 28 -2.98 -2.75 13.29
C PHE A 28 -2.53 -3.31 14.64
N SER A 29 -1.82 -4.45 14.62
CA SER A 29 -1.10 -4.93 15.78
C SER A 29 -0.01 -3.93 16.17
N GLU A 30 0.34 -3.90 17.46
CA GLU A 30 1.20 -2.89 18.07
C GLU A 30 2.50 -2.63 17.30
N ASP A 31 3.12 -3.70 16.81
CA ASP A 31 4.37 -3.70 16.04
C ASP A 31 4.27 -3.09 14.63
N PHE A 32 3.06 -2.90 14.10
CA PHE A 32 2.83 -2.24 12.81
C PHE A 32 2.24 -0.84 12.93
N ARG A 33 1.76 -0.42 14.11
CA ARG A 33 1.14 0.91 14.30
C ARG A 33 2.10 2.04 13.97
N SER A 34 3.35 1.92 14.41
CA SER A 34 4.40 2.92 14.13
C SER A 34 4.84 2.93 12.66
N ARG A 35 4.56 1.85 11.92
CA ARG A 35 4.89 1.73 10.50
C ARG A 35 3.81 2.29 9.59
N LEU A 36 2.57 2.46 10.08
CA LEU A 36 1.54 3.21 9.37
C LEU A 36 1.86 4.70 9.47
N VAL A 37 2.54 5.22 8.44
CA VAL A 37 3.06 6.60 8.42
C VAL A 37 2.05 7.59 7.86
N ASP A 38 1.20 7.17 6.92
CA ASP A 38 0.26 8.08 6.27
C ASP A 38 -0.93 7.37 5.57
N VAL A 39 -1.80 8.17 4.93
CA VAL A 39 -2.83 7.74 3.98
C VAL A 39 -2.66 8.50 2.66
N THR A 40 -3.01 7.89 1.52
CA THR A 40 -2.91 8.62 0.24
C THR A 40 -4.00 9.69 0.12
N PRO A 41 -3.79 10.75 -0.68
CA PRO A 41 -4.87 11.68 -0.99
C PRO A 41 -6.03 10.96 -1.68
N ILE A 42 -7.21 11.59 -1.67
CA ILE A 42 -8.39 11.11 -2.38
C ILE A 42 -8.51 11.92 -3.67
N VAL A 43 -8.40 11.25 -4.81
CA VAL A 43 -8.53 11.88 -6.12
C VAL A 43 -9.91 11.61 -6.68
N ALA A 44 -10.58 12.66 -7.18
CA ALA A 44 -11.88 12.50 -7.82
C ALA A 44 -11.82 11.47 -8.96
N SER A 45 -12.62 10.40 -8.82
CA SER A 45 -12.56 9.21 -9.67
C SER A 45 -13.42 9.29 -10.94
N ALA A 46 -14.20 10.36 -11.12
CA ALA A 46 -15.18 10.51 -12.20
C ALA A 46 -14.54 10.33 -13.59
N GLY A 47 -14.60 9.10 -14.11
CA GLY A 47 -14.08 8.70 -15.42
C GLY A 47 -12.56 8.52 -15.50
N LYS A 48 -11.81 8.63 -14.41
CA LYS A 48 -10.35 8.42 -14.43
C LYS A 48 -10.04 6.93 -14.25
N PRO A 49 -9.29 6.31 -15.17
CA PRO A 49 -8.77 4.98 -14.92
C PRO A 49 -7.63 5.06 -13.89
N HIS A 50 -7.32 3.94 -13.26
CA HIS A 50 -6.10 3.77 -12.44
C HIS A 50 -6.00 4.71 -11.22
N VAL A 51 -7.14 5.09 -10.63
CA VAL A 51 -7.20 6.11 -9.57
C VAL A 51 -6.34 5.79 -8.36
N ARG A 52 -6.21 4.52 -7.97
CA ARG A 52 -5.42 4.12 -6.80
C ARG A 52 -3.93 4.33 -7.05
N GLU A 53 -3.46 3.97 -8.25
CA GLU A 53 -2.09 4.24 -8.66
C GLU A 53 -1.81 5.75 -8.71
N ILE A 54 -2.75 6.56 -9.23
CA ILE A 54 -2.62 8.02 -9.25
C ILE A 54 -2.50 8.58 -7.82
N GLU A 55 -3.31 8.11 -6.88
CA GLU A 55 -3.28 8.53 -5.47
C GLU A 55 -1.95 8.20 -4.80
N ILE A 56 -1.42 6.99 -5.04
CA ILE A 56 -0.11 6.57 -4.53
C ILE A 56 1.01 7.44 -5.10
N LEU A 57 1.02 7.65 -6.43
CA LEU A 57 2.04 8.46 -7.09
C LEU A 57 1.97 9.94 -6.68
N SER A 58 0.78 10.47 -6.43
CA SER A 58 0.60 11.81 -5.86
C SER A 58 1.20 11.88 -4.46
N TRP A 59 0.88 10.92 -3.58
CA TRP A 59 1.43 10.88 -2.22
C TRP A 59 2.97 10.82 -2.21
N LEU A 60 3.56 9.96 -3.05
CA LEU A 60 5.02 9.86 -3.17
C LEU A 60 5.65 11.20 -3.56
N ARG A 61 5.06 11.91 -4.53
CA ARG A 61 5.55 13.23 -4.96
C ARG A 61 5.37 14.30 -3.88
N GLU A 62 4.21 14.34 -3.24
CA GLU A 62 3.86 15.36 -2.24
C GLU A 62 4.73 15.24 -0.98
N THR A 63 5.20 14.04 -0.68
CA THR A 63 6.07 13.74 0.48
C THR A 63 7.56 13.71 0.15
N GLY A 64 7.97 13.94 -1.09
CA GLY A 64 9.37 13.92 -1.52
C GLY A 64 9.99 12.51 -1.58
N ARG A 65 9.15 11.48 -1.73
CA ARG A 65 9.50 10.05 -1.77
C ARG A 65 9.37 9.47 -3.17
N GLU A 66 9.29 10.28 -4.21
CA GLU A 66 9.08 9.86 -5.60
C GLU A 66 10.15 8.93 -6.18
N TYR A 67 11.32 8.85 -5.51
CA TYR A 67 12.42 7.98 -5.89
C TYR A 67 12.50 6.70 -5.06
N GLU A 68 11.62 6.53 -4.06
CA GLU A 68 11.57 5.32 -3.25
C GLU A 68 10.82 4.19 -3.97
N ALA A 69 11.22 2.95 -3.69
CA ALA A 69 10.47 1.79 -4.15
C ALA A 69 9.15 1.67 -3.38
N TRP A 70 8.07 1.34 -4.08
CA TRP A 70 6.76 1.12 -3.47
C TRP A 70 6.11 -0.16 -4.01
N LEU A 71 5.24 -0.75 -3.19
CA LEU A 71 4.42 -1.92 -3.55
C LEU A 71 3.00 -1.69 -3.02
N ALA A 72 1.98 -2.06 -3.79
CA ALA A 72 0.59 -2.04 -3.37
C ALA A 72 0.08 -3.47 -3.14
N LEU A 73 -0.59 -3.68 -2.01
CA LEU A 73 -1.40 -4.86 -1.74
C LEU A 73 -2.86 -4.46 -1.97
N ASP A 74 -3.47 -4.92 -3.05
CA ASP A 74 -4.82 -4.49 -3.43
C ASP A 74 -5.55 -5.60 -4.19
N ASP A 75 -6.88 -5.66 -4.07
CA ASP A 75 -7.73 -6.68 -4.70
C ASP A 75 -8.42 -6.17 -5.97
N SER A 76 -8.24 -4.88 -6.30
CA SER A 76 -8.96 -4.17 -7.34
C SER A 76 -8.04 -3.76 -8.49
N PRO A 77 -7.64 -4.69 -9.38
CA PRO A 77 -6.60 -4.44 -10.40
C PRO A 77 -6.97 -3.35 -11.41
N TRP A 78 -8.26 -3.09 -11.63
CA TRP A 78 -8.73 -2.00 -12.51
C TRP A 78 -8.41 -0.60 -11.96
N LEU A 79 -8.04 -0.48 -10.68
CA LEU A 79 -7.58 0.75 -10.06
C LEU A 79 -6.10 1.05 -10.30
N PHE A 80 -5.41 0.20 -11.06
CA PHE A 80 -4.01 0.34 -11.45
C PHE A 80 -3.87 0.21 -12.98
N SER A 81 -2.77 0.74 -13.52
CA SER A 81 -2.44 0.62 -14.93
C SER A 81 -2.29 -0.85 -15.34
N PRO A 82 -2.59 -1.22 -16.60
CA PRO A 82 -2.39 -2.58 -17.07
C PRO A 82 -0.94 -3.04 -16.83
N ASN A 83 -0.78 -4.23 -16.23
CA ASN A 83 0.52 -4.80 -15.87
C ASN A 83 1.37 -3.95 -14.90
N CYS A 84 0.74 -3.14 -14.04
CA CYS A 84 1.43 -2.40 -12.98
C CYS A 84 2.32 -3.35 -12.14
N GLN A 85 3.64 -3.18 -12.24
CA GLN A 85 4.61 -4.09 -11.61
C GLN A 85 4.65 -3.94 -10.08
N ASN A 86 4.16 -2.80 -9.57
CA ASN A 86 4.12 -2.51 -8.15
C ASN A 86 2.89 -3.12 -7.46
N LEU A 87 1.90 -3.62 -8.22
CA LEU A 87 0.70 -4.25 -7.67
C LEU A 87 0.94 -5.73 -7.36
N ILE A 88 0.76 -6.11 -6.10
CA ILE A 88 0.58 -7.48 -5.66
C ILE A 88 -0.92 -7.69 -5.46
N LEU A 89 -1.54 -8.37 -6.42
CA LEU A 89 -2.96 -8.68 -6.38
C LEU A 89 -3.28 -9.62 -5.22
N VAL A 90 -4.19 -9.21 -4.35
CA VAL A 90 -4.71 -10.04 -3.25
C VAL A 90 -6.11 -10.54 -3.57
N ASP A 91 -6.50 -11.65 -2.95
CA ASP A 91 -7.86 -12.18 -3.09
C ASP A 91 -8.81 -11.35 -2.22
N THR A 92 -9.91 -10.86 -2.77
CA THR A 92 -10.94 -10.08 -2.03
C THR A 92 -11.47 -10.79 -0.78
N ASN A 93 -11.62 -12.12 -0.81
CA ASN A 93 -12.25 -12.88 0.28
C ASN A 93 -11.24 -13.28 1.37
N VAL A 94 -9.96 -13.38 1.01
CA VAL A 94 -8.90 -13.84 1.92
C VAL A 94 -8.02 -12.68 2.40
N GLY A 95 -7.84 -11.65 1.57
CA GLY A 95 -6.93 -10.54 1.79
C GLY A 95 -5.47 -11.01 1.84
N PHE A 96 -4.78 -10.65 2.92
CA PHE A 96 -3.36 -10.97 3.11
C PHE A 96 -3.16 -12.44 3.51
N SER A 97 -2.77 -13.26 2.54
CA SER A 97 -2.51 -14.70 2.72
C SER A 97 -1.01 -15.02 2.84
N VAL A 98 -0.68 -16.25 3.20
CA VAL A 98 0.72 -16.76 3.16
C VAL A 98 1.34 -16.61 1.77
N ARG A 99 0.56 -16.81 0.71
CA ARG A 99 1.02 -16.62 -0.68
C ARG A 99 1.33 -15.15 -0.96
N THR A 100 0.46 -14.25 -0.50
CA THR A 100 0.67 -12.80 -0.61
C THR A 100 1.93 -12.39 0.15
N GLU A 101 2.13 -12.89 1.36
CA GLU A 101 3.34 -12.63 2.14
C GLU A 101 4.60 -13.11 1.43
N GLN A 102 4.61 -14.32 0.88
CA GLN A 102 5.76 -14.85 0.13
C GLN A 102 6.09 -13.99 -1.10
N ALA A 103 5.08 -13.55 -1.85
CA ALA A 103 5.27 -12.67 -2.99
C ALA A 103 5.85 -11.31 -2.58
N LEU A 104 5.31 -10.73 -1.51
CA LEU A 104 5.79 -9.47 -0.95
C LEU A 104 7.25 -9.59 -0.49
N ARG A 105 7.59 -10.65 0.26
CA ARG A 105 8.97 -10.91 0.72
C ARG A 105 9.95 -10.99 -0.44
N LYS A 106 9.63 -11.78 -1.47
CA LYS A 106 10.48 -11.90 -2.67
C LYS A 106 10.78 -10.55 -3.34
N LEU A 107 9.82 -9.63 -3.32
CA LEU A 107 9.99 -8.29 -3.88
C LEU A 107 10.75 -7.34 -2.96
N LEU A 108 10.70 -7.56 -1.64
CA LEU A 108 11.43 -6.77 -0.65
C LEU A 108 12.88 -7.23 -0.45
N ASP A 109 13.16 -8.53 -0.61
CA ASP A 109 14.49 -9.12 -0.38
C ASP A 109 15.65 -8.36 -1.06
N PRO A 110 15.52 -7.87 -2.31
CA PRO A 110 16.60 -7.10 -2.95
C PRO A 110 16.95 -5.79 -2.24
N TYR A 111 16.01 -5.23 -1.47
CA TYR A 111 16.16 -3.98 -0.73
C TYR A 111 16.59 -4.19 0.72
N TRP A 112 16.68 -5.44 1.16
CA TRP A 112 17.01 -5.78 2.55
C TRP A 112 18.34 -6.51 2.62
N GLN A 113 19.35 -5.86 3.20
CA GLN A 113 20.61 -6.50 3.56
C GLN A 113 20.48 -6.94 5.02
N SER A 114 20.35 -8.25 5.24
CA SER A 114 20.42 -8.86 6.58
C SER A 114 21.82 -8.80 7.17
#